data_AF-A0A4Q2QSB5-F1
#
_entry.id   AF-A0A4Q2QSB5-F1
#
_cell.length_a   1.000
_cell.length_b   1.000
_cell.length_c   1.000
_cell.angle_alpha   90.00
_cell.angle_beta   90.00
_cell.angle_gamma   90.00
#
_symmetry.space_group_name_H-M   'P 1'
#
loop_
_entity.id
_entity.type
_entity.pdbx_description
1 polymer ?
#
loop_
_entity_poly.entity_id
_entity_poly.type
_entity_poly.pdbx_seq_one_letter_code
_entity_poly.pdbx_strand_id
1 'polypeptide(L)'
;MKFTELTVTEFDNFVQNPSLESHYFQVKENIVTRENDGFEVVLLGIKDDNNKVIAASLFSKIPTMGSYVYYSNRGPVMDFSDLGLVDYYLKELDKYLQQHQCL
;
A
#
# COMPACT_ATOMS: atom_id res chain seq x y z
N MET A 1 9.51 -6.21 12.20
CA MET A 1 8.61 -5.75 11.11
C MET A 1 7.25 -5.41 11.66
N LYS A 2 6.63 -4.32 11.19
CA LYS A 2 5.29 -3.88 11.59
C LYS A 2 4.50 -3.42 10.36
N PHE A 3 3.32 -4.00 10.14
CA PHE A 3 2.38 -3.52 9.12
C PHE A 3 1.63 -2.28 9.66
N THR A 4 1.52 -1.23 8.86
CA THR A 4 0.96 0.05 9.30
C THR A 4 0.50 0.89 8.12
N GLU A 5 -0.37 1.86 8.40
CA GLU A 5 -0.57 2.99 7.51
C GLU A 5 0.69 3.86 7.46
N LEU A 6 1.00 4.35 6.26
CA LEU A 6 2.13 5.22 5.96
C LEU A 6 1.66 6.66 5.77
N THR A 7 2.50 7.61 6.15
CA THR A 7 2.31 9.00 5.72
C THR A 7 2.64 9.14 4.23
N VAL A 8 2.12 10.18 3.58
CA VAL A 8 2.44 10.49 2.17
C VAL A 8 3.95 10.63 1.97
N THR A 9 4.65 11.28 2.90
CA THR A 9 6.11 11.45 2.84
C THR A 9 6.85 10.12 2.93
N GLU A 10 6.43 9.22 3.82
CA GLU A 10 7.04 7.90 3.96
C GLU A 10 6.84 7.03 2.72
N PHE A 11 5.62 7.05 2.17
CA PHE A 11 5.29 6.39 0.92
C PHE A 11 6.12 6.93 -0.24
N ASP A 12 6.10 8.25 -0.47
CA ASP A 12 6.78 8.92 -1.59
C ASP A 12 8.30 8.68 -1.56
N ASN A 13 8.92 8.79 -0.38
CA ASN A 13 10.35 8.52 -0.22
C ASN A 13 10.72 7.07 -0.54
N PHE A 14 9.82 6.12 -0.28
CA PHE A 14 10.09 4.69 -0.52
C PHE A 14 9.87 4.29 -1.98
N VAL A 15 8.75 4.68 -2.58
CA VAL A 15 8.36 4.28 -3.94
C VAL A 15 9.22 4.92 -5.05
N GLN A 16 9.97 5.97 -4.71
CA GLN A 16 10.96 6.58 -5.61
C GLN A 16 12.29 5.81 -5.64
N ASN A 17 12.46 4.75 -4.84
CA ASN A 17 13.68 3.96 -4.86
C ASN A 17 13.88 3.28 -6.24
N PRO A 18 14.93 3.64 -7.00
CA PRO A 18 15.14 3.10 -8.35
C PRO A 18 15.51 1.62 -8.37
N SER A 19 15.87 1.02 -7.23
CA SER A 19 16.15 -0.41 -7.14
C SER A 19 14.87 -1.26 -7.05
N LEU A 20 13.70 -0.64 -6.90
CA LEU A 20 12.42 -1.31 -6.80
C LEU A 20 11.59 -1.02 -8.06
N GLU A 21 10.87 -2.02 -8.55
CA GLU A 21 10.03 -1.91 -9.74
C GLU A 21 8.70 -1.19 -9.41
N SER A 22 8.79 0.10 -9.08
CA SER A 22 7.62 0.92 -8.78
C SER A 22 6.86 1.30 -10.05
N HIS A 23 5.57 0.96 -10.11
CA HIS A 23 4.70 1.34 -11.21
C HIS A 23 4.32 2.82 -11.12
N TYR A 24 4.08 3.50 -12.25
CA TYR A 24 3.69 4.93 -12.27
C TYR A 24 2.35 5.24 -11.56
N PHE A 25 1.59 4.21 -11.17
CA PHE A 25 0.38 4.36 -10.36
C PHE A 25 0.66 4.36 -8.84
N GLN A 26 1.88 4.02 -8.43
CA GLN A 26 2.35 4.02 -7.05
C GLN A 26 3.14 5.31 -6.74
N VAL A 27 2.67 6.45 -7.24
CA VAL A 27 3.26 7.78 -6.98
C VAL A 27 2.28 8.67 -6.22
N LYS A 28 2.78 9.64 -5.45
CA LYS A 28 1.92 10.51 -4.62
C LYS A 28 0.91 11.31 -5.44
N GLU A 29 1.23 11.65 -6.69
CA GLU A 29 0.34 12.40 -7.59
C GLU A 29 -0.90 11.57 -7.95
N ASN A 30 -0.82 10.23 -7.90
CA ASN A 30 -1.99 9.38 -8.11
C ASN A 30 -2.99 9.47 -6.96
N ILE A 31 -2.59 9.90 -5.75
CA ILE A 31 -3.49 10.07 -4.60
C ILE A 31 -4.62 11.03 -4.99
N VAL A 32 -4.25 12.25 -5.42
CA VAL A 32 -5.20 13.28 -5.87
C VAL A 32 -6.04 12.78 -7.05
N THR A 33 -5.44 12.01 -7.96
CA THR A 33 -6.18 11.44 -9.09
C THR A 33 -7.29 10.49 -8.63
N ARG A 34 -7.01 9.61 -7.67
CA ARG A 34 -8.01 8.67 -7.12
C ARG A 34 -9.07 9.39 -6.28
N GLU A 35 -8.67 10.40 -5.51
CA GLU A 35 -9.59 11.22 -4.70
C GLU A 35 -10.55 12.04 -5.58
N ASN A 36 -10.08 12.57 -6.71
CA ASN A 36 -10.92 13.25 -7.70
C ASN A 36 -11.95 12.30 -8.35
N ASP A 37 -11.61 11.02 -8.48
CA ASP A 37 -12.55 9.98 -8.92
C ASP A 37 -13.56 9.59 -7.81
N GLY A 38 -13.47 10.21 -6.63
CA GLY A 38 -14.36 9.96 -5.49
C GLY A 38 -13.95 8.77 -4.62
N PHE A 39 -12.72 8.27 -4.75
CA PHE A 39 -12.22 7.15 -3.96
C PHE A 39 -11.30 7.63 -2.84
N GLU A 40 -11.54 7.12 -1.62
CA GLU A 40 -10.60 7.30 -0.51
C GLU A 40 -9.30 6.55 -0.84
N VAL A 41 -8.16 7.16 -0.50
CA VAL A 41 -6.84 6.54 -0.69
C VAL A 41 -6.27 6.16 0.67
N VAL A 42 -5.81 4.91 0.77
CA VAL A 42 -5.11 4.40 1.96
C VAL A 42 -3.71 3.96 1.56
N LEU A 43 -2.70 4.43 2.29
CA LEU A 43 -1.31 4.06 2.05
C LEU A 43 -0.89 3.04 3.09
N LEU A 44 -0.61 1.81 2.66
CA LEU A 44 -0.25 0.70 3.56
C LEU A 44 1.17 0.23 3.30
N GLY A 45 1.86 -0.20 4.34
CA GLY A 45 3.23 -0.68 4.21
C GLY A 45 3.76 -1.41 5.42
N ILE A 46 5.05 -1.76 5.35
CA ILE A 46 5.78 -2.38 6.45
C ILE A 46 6.95 -1.48 6.84
N LYS A 47 7.11 -1.29 8.15
CA LYS A 47 8.32 -0.72 8.74
C LYS A 47 9.16 -1.81 9.40
N ASP A 48 10.47 -1.77 9.21
CA ASP A 48 11.42 -2.61 9.94
C ASP A 48 11.57 -2.14 11.40
N ASP A 49 12.42 -2.82 12.17
CA ASP A 49 12.62 -2.51 13.59
C ASP A 49 13.35 -1.17 13.82
N ASN A 50 13.92 -0.57 12.77
CA ASN A 50 14.52 0.76 12.77
C ASN A 50 13.55 1.85 12.25
N ASN A 51 12.26 1.53 12.12
CA ASN A 51 11.22 2.39 11.52
C ASN A 51 11.45 2.74 10.04
N LYS A 52 12.31 2.01 9.33
CA LYS A 52 12.51 2.21 7.88
C LYS A 52 11.39 1.50 7.12
N VAL A 53 10.80 2.17 6.14
CA VAL A 53 9.83 1.54 5.22
C VAL A 53 10.56 0.52 4.35
N ILE A 54 10.03 -0.70 4.30
CA ILE A 54 10.57 -1.82 3.50
C ILE A 54 9.56 -2.38 2.49
N ALA A 55 8.30 -1.98 2.59
CA ALA A 55 7.26 -2.24 1.60
C ALA A 55 6.20 -1.13 1.66
N ALA A 56 5.60 -0.76 0.54
CA ALA A 56 4.56 0.26 0.48
C ALA A 56 3.58 0.01 -0.66
N SER A 57 2.32 0.41 -0.50
CA SER A 57 1.35 0.43 -1.59
C SER A 57 0.27 1.48 -1.40
N LEU A 58 -0.17 2.06 -2.52
CA LEU A 58 -1.32 2.94 -2.63
C LEU A 58 -2.56 2.12 -2.98
N PHE A 59 -3.53 2.09 -2.07
CA PHE A 59 -4.83 1.48 -2.29
C PHE A 59 -5.90 2.52 -2.57
N SER A 60 -6.72 2.28 -3.59
CA SER A 60 -8.02 2.94 -3.72
C SER A 60 -9.06 2.12 -2.99
N LYS A 61 -9.75 2.73 -2.04
CA LYS A 61 -10.85 2.13 -1.29
C LYS A 61 -12.17 2.51 -1.96
N ILE A 62 -12.70 1.57 -2.72
CA ILE A 62 -13.86 1.77 -3.60
C ILE A 62 -15.12 1.28 -2.89
N PRO A 63 -16.09 2.15 -2.55
CA PRO A 63 -17.34 1.75 -1.91
C PRO A 63 -18.14 0.78 -2.79
N THR A 64 -18.56 -0.35 -2.23
CA THR A 64 -19.32 -1.39 -2.94
C THR A 64 -20.40 -1.95 -2.03
N MET A 65 -21.67 -1.53 -2.23
CA MET A 65 -22.87 -2.08 -1.56
C MET A 65 -22.72 -2.36 -0.04
N GLY A 66 -22.19 -1.40 0.73
CA GLY A 66 -22.03 -1.54 2.19
C GLY A 66 -20.68 -2.12 2.65
N SER A 67 -19.80 -2.43 1.70
CA SER A 67 -18.41 -2.88 1.90
C SER A 67 -17.45 -2.06 1.02
N TYR A 68 -16.19 -2.48 0.94
CA TYR A 68 -15.17 -1.81 0.13
C TYR A 68 -14.36 -2.81 -0.71
N VAL A 69 -13.98 -2.41 -1.91
CA VAL A 69 -12.91 -3.06 -2.68
C VAL A 69 -11.64 -2.26 -2.50
N TYR A 70 -10.55 -2.91 -2.10
CA TYR A 70 -9.23 -2.30 -1.98
C TYR A 70 -8.40 -2.64 -3.21
N TYR A 71 -8.28 -1.68 -4.14
CA TYR A 71 -7.48 -1.86 -5.36
C TYR A 71 -6.06 -1.32 -5.17
N SER A 72 -5.05 -2.18 -5.26
CA SER A 72 -3.64 -1.85 -4.99
C SER A 72 -2.95 -0.97 -6.03
N ASN A 73 -3.64 -0.55 -7.10
CA ASN A 73 -3.09 0.31 -8.15
C ASN A 73 -1.74 -0.18 -8.72
N ARG A 74 -1.65 -1.48 -9.08
CA ARG A 74 -0.41 -2.15 -9.57
C ARG A 74 0.72 -2.26 -8.54
N GLY A 75 0.44 -2.00 -7.26
CA GLY A 75 1.33 -2.35 -6.17
C GLY A 75 1.13 -3.78 -5.66
N PRO A 76 1.84 -4.17 -4.58
CA PRO A 76 2.72 -3.32 -3.76
C PRO A 76 4.11 -3.11 -4.37
N VAL A 77 4.82 -2.09 -3.88
CA VAL A 77 6.25 -1.87 -4.13
C VAL A 77 7.03 -2.50 -2.99
N MET A 78 7.88 -3.49 -3.29
CA MET A 78 8.76 -4.17 -2.35
C MET A 78 9.80 -5.01 -3.12
N ASP A 79 10.77 -5.57 -2.40
CA ASP A 79 11.69 -6.56 -2.96
C ASP A 79 10.99 -7.93 -3.05
N PHE A 80 10.58 -8.33 -4.24
CA PHE A 80 9.90 -9.61 -4.48
C PHE A 80 10.84 -10.82 -4.42
N SER A 81 12.17 -10.63 -4.32
CA SER A 81 13.11 -11.71 -4.08
C SER A 81 13.15 -12.14 -2.60
N ASP A 82 12.77 -11.25 -1.69
CA ASP A 82 12.59 -11.57 -0.27
C ASP A 82 11.21 -12.20 -0.03
N LEU A 83 11.13 -13.51 -0.21
CA LEU A 83 9.88 -14.27 -0.03
C LEU A 83 9.33 -14.18 1.41
N GLY A 84 10.18 -13.91 2.41
CA GLY A 84 9.75 -13.71 3.79
C GLY A 84 8.99 -12.41 3.96
N LEU A 85 9.47 -11.34 3.32
CA LEU A 85 8.76 -10.06 3.25
C LEU A 85 7.44 -10.19 2.50
N VAL A 86 7.42 -10.88 1.36
CA VAL A 86 6.20 -11.10 0.56
C VAL A 86 5.13 -11.83 1.38
N ASP A 87 5.49 -12.95 2.02
CA ASP A 87 4.58 -13.74 2.84
C ASP A 87 4.04 -12.93 4.03
N TYR A 88 4.91 -12.21 4.73
CA TYR A 88 4.51 -11.36 5.84
C TYR A 88 3.56 -10.23 5.39
N TYR A 89 3.86 -9.56 4.27
CA TYR A 89 3.03 -8.49 3.72
C TYR A 89 1.62 -8.96 3.41
N LEU A 90 1.49 -10.08 2.69
CA LEU A 90 0.19 -10.61 2.29
C LEU A 90 -0.65 -11.07 3.50
N LYS A 91 -0.02 -11.71 4.50
CA LYS A 91 -0.70 -12.14 5.73
C LYS A 91 -1.21 -10.98 6.56
N GLU A 92 -0.42 -9.94 6.74
CA GLU A 92 -0.84 -8.76 7.51
C GLU A 92 -1.84 -7.89 6.74
N LEU A 93 -1.71 -7.82 5.40
CA LEU A 93 -2.70 -7.17 4.56
C LEU A 93 -4.07 -7.85 4.67
N ASP A 94 -4.14 -9.19 4.61
CA ASP A 94 -5.40 -9.93 4.78
C ASP A 94 -6.07 -9.62 6.13
N LYS A 95 -5.31 -9.61 7.22
CA LYS A 95 -5.82 -9.22 8.55
C LYS A 95 -6.35 -7.79 8.57
N TYR A 96 -5.63 -6.84 7.96
CA TYR A 96 -6.06 -5.46 7.87
C TYR A 96 -7.38 -5.36 7.09
N LEU A 97 -7.48 -6.01 5.93
CA LEU A 97 -8.66 -5.96 5.07
C LEU A 97 -9.91 -6.57 5.73
N GLN A 98 -9.75 -7.67 6.47
CA GLN A 98 -10.84 -8.29 7.24
C GLN A 98 -11.42 -7.35 8.32
N GLN A 99 -10.58 -6.52 8.92
CA GLN A 99 -10.99 -5.53 9.93
C GLN A 99 -11.66 -4.29 9.33
N HIS A 100 -11.50 -4.06 8.03
CA HIS A 100 -11.95 -2.84 7.34
C HIS A 100 -13.04 -3.10 6.29
N GLN A 101 -13.84 -4.16 6.47
CA GLN A 101 -15.00 -4.48 5.62
C GLN A 101 -14.63 -4.62 4.13
N CYS A 102 -13.43 -5.13 3.84
CA CYS A 102 -13.07 -5.52 2.48
C CYS A 102 -13.97 -6.67 2.02
N LEU A 103 -14.42 -6.59 0.76
CA LEU A 103 -15.17 -7.66 0.08
C LEU A 103 -14.25 -8.83 -0.29
#